data_AF-A0A4R4LFC3-F1
#
_entry.id   AF-A0A4R4LFC3-F1
#
_cell.length_a   1.000
_cell.length_b   1.000
_cell.length_c   1.000
_cell.angle_alpha   90.00
_cell.angle_beta   90.00
_cell.angle_gamma   90.00
#
_symmetry.space_group_name_H-M   'P 1'
#
loop_
_entity.id
_entity.type
_entity.pdbx_description
1 polymer ?
#
loop_
_entity_poly.entity_id
_entity_poly.type
_entity_poly.pdbx_seq_one_letter_code
_entity_poly.pdbx_strand_id
1 'polypeptide(L)'
;MERNEIVKNIQGALAEVLMRDFGPLPENTRLFEDLHLDSTAILELLMALEDNIGIEVDPEKLDMGDFRTIGTLTDFLERTPKVNS
;
A
#
# COMPACT_ATOMS: atom_id res chain seq x y z
N MET A 1 -8.54 11.37 1.77
CA MET A 1 -8.71 10.76 0.43
C MET A 1 -9.92 9.87 0.48
N GLU A 2 -10.58 9.66 -0.66
CA GLU A 2 -11.63 8.65 -0.73
C GLU A 2 -10.96 7.26 -0.73
N ARG A 3 -11.52 6.29 0.03
CA ARG A 3 -10.97 4.93 0.15
C ARG A 3 -10.65 4.28 -1.19
N ASN A 4 -11.57 4.44 -2.14
CA ASN A 4 -11.43 3.90 -3.50
C ASN A 4 -10.21 4.48 -4.25
N GLU A 5 -9.83 5.72 -3.97
CA GLU A 5 -8.61 6.32 -4.55
C GLU A 5 -7.36 5.68 -3.92
N ILE A 6 -7.36 5.47 -2.60
CA ILE A 6 -6.24 4.83 -1.90
C ILE A 6 -6.03 3.41 -2.45
N VAL A 7 -7.10 2.61 -2.59
CA VAL A 7 -7.03 1.26 -3.15
C VAL A 7 -6.45 1.27 -4.57
N LYS A 8 -6.87 2.21 -5.42
CA LYS A 8 -6.31 2.34 -6.78
C LYS A 8 -4.83 2.68 -6.77
N ASN A 9 -4.39 3.57 -5.90
CA ASN A 9 -2.98 3.92 -5.77
C ASN A 9 -2.15 2.74 -5.25
N ILE A 10 -2.66 1.98 -4.26
CA ILE A 10 -2.04 0.73 -3.81
C ILE A 10 -1.92 -0.27 -4.97
N GLN A 11 -2.98 -0.48 -5.75
CA GLN A 11 -2.94 -1.39 -6.89
C GLN A 11 -1.92 -0.95 -7.95
N GLY A 12 -1.83 0.35 -8.24
CA GLY A 12 -0.83 0.91 -9.14
C GLY A 12 0.59 0.67 -8.64
N ALA A 13 0.86 1.01 -7.38
CA ALA A 13 2.18 0.81 -6.77
C ALA A 13 2.56 -0.68 -6.68
N LEU A 14 1.61 -1.57 -6.38
CA LEU A 14 1.82 -3.02 -6.42
C LEU A 14 2.19 -3.52 -7.82
N ALA A 15 1.53 -3.00 -8.86
CA ALA A 15 1.82 -3.38 -10.24
C ALA A 15 3.22 -2.92 -10.68
N GLU A 16 3.66 -1.74 -10.21
CA GLU A 16 5.00 -1.22 -10.44
C GLU A 16 6.07 -2.05 -9.73
N VAL A 17 5.92 -2.28 -8.42
CA VAL A 17 6.89 -3.02 -7.59
C VAL A 17 7.03 -4.48 -8.04
N LEU A 18 5.91 -5.15 -8.30
CA LEU A 18 5.93 -6.56 -8.73
C LEU A 18 6.14 -6.71 -10.25
N MET A 19 6.27 -5.60 -10.98
CA MET A 19 6.40 -5.55 -12.45
C MET A 19 5.36 -6.45 -13.16
N ARG A 20 4.14 -6.46 -12.63
CA ARG A 20 3.07 -7.36 -13.08
C ARG A 20 1.74 -6.66 -13.00
N ASP A 21 0.93 -6.82 -14.04
CA ASP A 21 -0.46 -6.38 -14.01
C ASP A 21 -1.33 -7.45 -13.33
N PHE A 22 -2.07 -7.03 -12.32
CA PHE A 22 -3.00 -7.87 -11.56
C PHE A 22 -4.47 -7.50 -11.83
N GLY A 23 -4.73 -6.43 -12.58
CA GLY A 23 -6.07 -5.84 -12.68
C GLY A 23 -6.63 -5.42 -11.32
N PRO A 24 -7.98 -5.33 -11.19
CA PRO A 24 -8.63 -4.98 -9.93
C PRO A 24 -8.45 -6.08 -8.88
N LEU A 25 -7.77 -5.74 -7.78
CA LEU A 25 -7.60 -6.64 -6.64
C LEU A 25 -8.61 -6.31 -5.54
N PRO A 26 -9.33 -7.30 -4.97
CA PRO A 26 -10.23 -7.06 -3.85
C PRO A 26 -9.46 -6.70 -2.58
N GLU A 27 -10.09 -5.93 -1.67
CA GLU A 27 -9.43 -5.47 -0.44
C GLU A 27 -8.98 -6.61 0.49
N ASN A 28 -9.62 -7.78 0.43
CA ASN A 28 -9.22 -8.94 1.21
C ASN A 28 -8.00 -9.70 0.65
N THR A 29 -7.43 -9.26 -0.48
CA THR A 29 -6.21 -9.84 -1.06
C THR A 29 -5.07 -9.73 -0.05
N ARG A 30 -4.44 -10.85 0.26
CA ARG A 30 -3.36 -10.97 1.25
C ARG A 30 -2.03 -10.63 0.60
N LEU A 31 -1.32 -9.63 1.11
CA LEU A 31 -0.08 -9.14 0.47
C LEU A 31 1.02 -10.21 0.46
N PHE A 32 1.25 -10.87 1.60
CA PHE A 32 2.27 -11.91 1.70
C PHE A 32 1.84 -13.25 1.08
N GLU A 33 0.58 -13.64 1.22
CA GLU A 33 0.13 -15.00 0.86
C GLU A 33 -0.40 -15.09 -0.57
N ASP A 34 -1.12 -14.08 -1.07
CA ASP A 34 -1.68 -14.11 -2.42
C ASP A 34 -0.74 -13.44 -3.43
N LEU A 35 -0.14 -12.32 -3.04
CA LEU A 35 0.76 -11.54 -3.90
C LEU A 35 2.25 -11.89 -3.70
N HIS A 36 2.57 -12.73 -2.71
CA HIS A 36 3.93 -13.18 -2.42
C HIS A 36 4.91 -12.02 -2.17
N LEU A 37 4.45 -10.92 -1.56
CA LEU A 37 5.34 -9.84 -1.14
C LEU A 37 6.31 -10.34 -0.07
N ASP A 38 7.54 -9.85 -0.15
CA ASP A 38 8.54 -9.98 0.90
C ASP A 38 8.76 -8.63 1.60
N SER A 39 9.61 -8.61 2.62
CA SER A 39 9.91 -7.38 3.38
C SER A 39 10.52 -6.27 2.52
N THR A 40 11.24 -6.62 1.45
CA THR A 40 11.88 -5.65 0.55
C THR A 40 10.82 -5.01 -0.34
N ALA A 41 9.95 -5.82 -0.94
CA ALA A 41 8.82 -5.36 -1.75
C ALA A 41 7.85 -4.47 -0.95
N ILE A 42 7.70 -4.71 0.36
CA ILE A 42 6.93 -3.83 1.24
C ILE A 42 7.58 -2.45 1.34
N LEU A 43 8.90 -2.36 1.54
CA LEU A 43 9.60 -1.07 1.59
C LEU A 43 9.50 -0.33 0.24
N GLU A 44 9.64 -1.06 -0.87
CA GLU A 44 9.46 -0.50 -2.22
C GLU A 44 8.04 0.01 -2.45
N LEU A 45 7.03 -0.75 -2.00
CA LEU A 45 5.63 -0.35 -2.05
C LEU A 45 5.38 0.93 -1.24
N LEU A 46 5.95 1.04 -0.05
CA LEU A 46 5.82 2.24 0.78
C LEU A 46 6.43 3.46 0.09
N MET A 47 7.66 3.36 -0.43
CA MET A 47 8.31 4.45 -1.16
C MET A 47 7.49 4.88 -2.39
N ALA A 48 6.99 3.92 -3.18
CA ALA A 48 6.14 4.20 -4.33
C ALA A 48 4.83 4.90 -3.93
N LEU A 49 4.25 4.55 -2.79
CA LEU A 49 3.06 5.22 -2.27
C LEU A 49 3.36 6.64 -1.78
N GLU A 50 4.47 6.85 -1.07
CA GLU A 50 4.92 8.19 -0.66
C GLU A 50 5.05 9.12 -1.87
N ASP A 51 5.71 8.65 -2.93
CA ASP A 51 5.90 9.40 -4.17
C ASP A 51 4.58 9.64 -4.92
N ASN A 52 3.70 8.62 -5.02
CA ASN A 52 2.49 8.69 -5.83
C ASN A 52 1.36 9.50 -5.18
N ILE A 53 1.21 9.46 -3.86
CA ILE A 53 0.08 10.12 -3.16
C ILE A 53 0.50 11.23 -2.18
N GLY A 54 1.81 11.50 -2.03
CA GLY A 54 2.35 12.58 -1.21
C GLY A 54 2.11 12.37 0.28
N ILE A 55 2.31 11.14 0.75
CA ILE A 55 2.23 10.79 2.16
C ILE A 55 3.64 10.59 2.73
N GLU A 56 3.76 10.60 4.06
CA GLU A 56 4.98 10.23 4.77
C GLU A 56 4.63 9.09 5.73
N VAL A 57 5.27 7.94 5.51
CA VAL A 57 5.04 6.73 6.28
C VAL A 57 5.96 6.72 7.48
N ASP A 58 5.38 6.79 8.67
CA ASP A 58 6.13 6.73 9.92
C ASP A 58 6.45 5.27 10.28
N PRO A 59 7.73 4.84 10.24
CA PRO A 59 8.11 3.47 10.54
C PRO A 59 7.78 3.04 11.98
N GLU A 60 7.64 3.97 12.92
CA GLU A 60 7.25 3.65 14.30
C GLU A 60 5.77 3.25 14.44
N LYS A 61 4.95 3.63 13.45
CA LYS A 61 3.51 3.30 13.41
C LYS A 61 3.20 2.06 12.57
N LEU A 62 4.21 1.46 11.95
CA LEU A 62 4.05 0.28 11.12
C LEU A 62 3.84 -0.96 11.99
N ASP A 63 2.64 -1.54 11.91
CA ASP A 63 2.38 -2.88 12.43
C ASP A 63 2.37 -3.91 11.28
N MET A 64 2.85 -5.12 11.55
CA MET A 64 2.69 -6.27 10.66
C MET A 64 1.22 -6.52 10.30
N GLY A 65 0.27 -6.15 11.18
CA GLY A 65 -1.16 -6.21 10.92
C GLY A 65 -1.63 -5.31 9.76
N ASP A 66 -0.98 -4.16 9.55
CA ASP A 66 -1.35 -3.20 8.51
C ASP A 66 -1.03 -3.75 7.11
N PHE A 67 -0.01 -4.60 7.00
CA PHE A 67 0.42 -5.21 5.74
C PHE A 67 -0.25 -6.56 5.44
N ARG A 68 -1.27 -6.95 6.20
CA ARG A 68 -1.90 -8.27 6.02
C ARG A 68 -2.64 -8.36 4.68
N THR A 69 -3.36 -7.31 4.32
CA THR A 69 -4.22 -7.24 3.14
C THR A 69 -4.20 -5.84 2.50
N ILE A 70 -4.72 -5.73 1.28
CA ILE A 70 -4.94 -4.41 0.65
C ILE A 70 -5.84 -3.52 1.54
N GLY A 71 -6.88 -4.09 2.16
CA GLY A 71 -7.80 -3.35 3.02
C GLY A 71 -7.14 -2.82 4.29
N THR A 72 -6.32 -3.63 4.96
CA THR A 72 -5.57 -3.17 6.15
C THR A 72 -4.55 -2.09 5.79
N LEU A 73 -3.88 -2.21 4.63
CA LEU A 73 -2.97 -1.17 4.16
C LEU A 73 -3.74 0.11 3.82
N THR A 74 -4.92 -0.03 3.23
CA THR A 74 -5.82 1.10 2.97
C THR A 74 -6.19 1.81 4.27
N ASP A 75 -6.56 1.06 5.31
CA ASP A 75 -6.90 1.60 6.64
C ASP A 75 -5.73 2.34 7.28
N PHE A 76 -4.50 1.84 7.08
CA PHE A 76 -3.29 2.51 7.53
C PHE A 76 -3.12 3.87 6.81
N LEU A 77 -3.18 3.88 5.48
CA LEU A 77 -3.00 5.11 4.69
C LEU A 77 -4.10 6.15 4.91
N GLU A 78 -5.32 5.73 5.26
CA GLU A 78 -6.41 6.64 5.67
C GLU A 78 -6.08 7.41 6.95
N ARG A 79 -5.26 6.84 7.83
CA ARG A 79 -4.83 7.45 9.10
C ARG A 79 -3.54 8.26 8.94
N THR A 80 -2.82 8.05 7.86
CA THR A 80 -1.56 8.76 7.58
C THR A 80 -1.85 10.20 7.15
N PRO A 81 -1.27 11.20 7.84
CA PRO A 81 -1.42 12.59 7.42
C PRO A 81 -0.76 12.81 6.06
N LYS A 82 -1.39 13.64 5.23
CA LYS A 82 -0.76 14.10 3.98
C LYS A 82 0.36 15.07 4.32
N VAL A 83 1.46 14.98 3.58
CA VAL A 83 2.47 16.02 3.59
C VAL A 83 1.91 17.18 2.78
N ASN A 84 1.43 18.22 3.45
CA ASN A 84 1.12 19.47 2.78
C ASN A 84 2.45 20.10 2.34
N SER A 85 2.80 19.94 1.05
CA SER A 85 3.86 20.73 0.41
C SER A 85 3.42 22.17 0.19
#